data_AF-A0AAW0XFR7-F1
#
_entry.id   AF-A0AAW0XFR7-F1
#
_cell.length_a   1.000
_cell.length_b   1.000
_cell.length_c   1.000
_cell.angle_alpha   90.00
_cell.angle_beta   90.00
_cell.angle_gamma   90.00
#
_symmetry.space_group_name_H-M   'P 1'
#
loop_
_entity.id
_entity.type
_entity.pdbx_description
1 polymer ?
#
loop_
_entity_poly.entity_id
_entity_poly.type
_entity_poly.pdbx_seq_one_letter_code
_entity_poly.pdbx_strand_id
1 'polypeptide(L)'
;MGCVRAWAWAWAWAWLLIILVKTTPAYGRVMCFNGGYCLYNRCICTEGFYGSRCQYDRDECATDNGGCEQECRNTLGSYMCCCSQGYKLGADKKSCHEVDECADHNGGCSHTCVNTAGSYECRCLPDHRLLPDGRTCLPPPVSSSVARVSCDVRNGGCEHHCQEQQGR
;
A
#
# COMPACT_ATOMS: atom_id res chain seq x y z
N MET A 1 -33.14 15.20 -35.17
CA MET A 1 -33.17 15.28 -33.70
C MET A 1 -32.10 14.32 -33.21
N GLY A 2 -31.09 14.81 -32.49
CA GLY A 2 -29.89 14.04 -32.20
C GLY A 2 -29.30 14.42 -30.85
N CYS A 3 -28.46 13.54 -30.34
CA CYS A 3 -27.81 13.72 -29.06
C CYS A 3 -26.68 14.74 -29.11
N VAL A 4 -26.26 15.20 -27.93
CA VAL A 4 -25.11 16.11 -27.77
C VAL A 4 -24.12 15.55 -26.75
N ARG A 5 -22.82 15.81 -26.95
CA ARG A 5 -21.74 15.49 -26.00
C ARG A 5 -21.77 16.47 -24.83
N ALA A 6 -21.69 15.97 -23.60
CA ALA A 6 -21.65 16.80 -22.39
C ALA A 6 -20.26 17.41 -22.19
N TRP A 7 -20.18 18.74 -22.10
CA TRP A 7 -19.02 19.48 -21.60
C TRP A 7 -19.37 20.11 -20.25
N ALA A 8 -18.47 20.01 -19.27
CA ALA A 8 -18.66 20.55 -17.93
C ALA A 8 -18.47 22.09 -17.93
N TRP A 9 -19.56 22.79 -17.61
CA TRP A 9 -19.73 24.17 -17.12
C TRP A 9 -18.54 25.15 -17.23
N ALA A 10 -18.68 26.15 -18.11
CA ALA A 10 -18.01 27.44 -17.97
C ALA A 10 -19.06 28.52 -17.63
N TRP A 11 -18.85 29.11 -16.46
CA TRP A 11 -19.59 30.10 -15.69
C TRP A 11 -20.32 31.21 -16.48
N ALA A 12 -21.60 31.40 -16.15
CA ALA A 12 -22.47 32.46 -16.64
C ALA A 12 -22.36 33.72 -15.76
N TRP A 13 -22.01 34.85 -16.37
CA TRP A 13 -22.30 36.19 -15.86
C TRP A 13 -22.71 37.09 -17.03
N ALA A 14 -24.01 37.22 -17.29
CA ALA A 14 -24.58 38.29 -18.12
C ALA A 14 -26.05 38.56 -17.74
N TRP A 15 -26.19 39.51 -16.82
CA TRP A 15 -27.20 40.56 -16.61
C TRP A 15 -28.68 40.43 -17.05
N LEU A 16 -29.50 41.04 -16.19
CA LEU A 16 -30.96 41.23 -16.13
C LEU A 16 -31.74 41.52 -17.43
N LEU A 17 -33.01 41.08 -17.39
CA LEU A 17 -34.26 41.63 -17.97
C LEU A 17 -34.76 41.17 -19.38
N ILE A 18 -35.76 40.27 -19.29
CA ILE A 18 -36.99 40.10 -20.11
C ILE A 18 -36.84 39.69 -21.58
N ILE A 19 -37.28 38.46 -21.87
CA ILE A 19 -38.39 38.03 -22.76
C ILE A 19 -38.11 36.56 -23.10
N LEU A 20 -38.89 35.65 -22.52
CA LEU A 20 -39.20 34.31 -23.05
C LEU A 20 -38.12 33.59 -23.88
N VAL A 21 -36.85 33.58 -23.45
CA VAL A 21 -36.04 32.39 -23.70
C VAL A 21 -36.63 31.39 -22.75
N LYS A 22 -37.68 30.71 -23.22
CA LYS A 22 -38.02 29.39 -22.76
C LYS A 22 -36.68 28.75 -22.46
N THR A 23 -36.37 28.51 -21.18
CA THR A 23 -35.60 27.32 -20.84
C THR A 23 -36.45 26.23 -21.44
N THR A 24 -36.26 25.99 -22.74
CA THR A 24 -36.94 24.93 -23.44
C THR A 24 -36.49 23.75 -22.59
N PRO A 25 -37.41 23.11 -21.85
CA PRO A 25 -37.03 21.85 -21.28
C PRO A 25 -36.61 21.07 -22.52
N ALA A 26 -35.37 20.58 -22.55
CA ALA A 26 -34.82 19.91 -23.72
C ALA A 26 -35.54 18.57 -23.94
N TYR A 27 -36.86 18.62 -24.18
CA TYR A 27 -37.73 17.55 -24.57
C TYR A 27 -37.34 17.21 -26.00
N GLY A 28 -36.43 16.24 -26.13
CA GLY A 28 -36.08 15.64 -27.42
C GLY A 28 -34.60 15.49 -27.74
N ARG A 29 -33.67 15.82 -26.83
CA ARG A 29 -32.23 15.47 -27.02
C ARG A 29 -31.78 14.50 -25.94
N VAL A 30 -31.52 13.26 -26.35
CA VAL A 30 -30.86 12.26 -25.50
C VAL A 30 -29.43 12.72 -25.25
N MET A 31 -29.01 12.92 -24.01
CA MET A 31 -27.60 13.19 -23.69
C MET A 31 -26.91 11.92 -23.23
N CYS A 32 -25.70 11.68 -23.71
CA CYS A 32 -24.83 10.59 -23.26
C CYS A 32 -23.80 11.13 -22.28
N PHE A 33 -23.59 10.39 -21.19
CA PHE A 33 -22.62 10.70 -20.15
C PHE A 33 -21.31 9.92 -20.36
N ASN A 34 -20.30 10.25 -19.55
CA ASN A 34 -19.05 9.49 -19.42
C ASN A 34 -18.32 9.19 -20.74
N GLY A 35 -18.30 10.15 -21.66
CA GLY A 35 -17.60 10.00 -22.94
C GLY A 35 -18.34 9.16 -24.00
N GLY A 36 -19.56 8.68 -23.69
CA GLY A 36 -20.42 7.99 -24.66
C GLY A 36 -20.70 8.83 -25.91
N TYR A 37 -20.79 8.16 -27.06
CA TYR A 37 -21.07 8.80 -28.35
C TYR A 37 -22.47 8.44 -28.84
N CYS A 38 -23.06 9.33 -29.64
CA CYS A 38 -24.38 9.05 -30.18
C CYS A 38 -24.37 8.56 -31.61
N LEU A 39 -25.16 7.53 -31.83
CA LEU A 39 -25.36 6.90 -33.12
C LEU A 39 -26.84 6.56 -33.25
N TYR A 40 -27.49 7.04 -34.32
CA TYR A 40 -28.92 6.82 -34.59
C TYR A 40 -29.86 7.08 -33.39
N ASN A 41 -29.68 8.21 -32.70
CA ASN A 41 -30.48 8.61 -31.53
C ASN A 41 -30.39 7.66 -30.30
N ARG A 42 -29.35 6.82 -30.26
CA ARG A 42 -29.00 5.95 -29.14
C ARG A 42 -27.58 6.26 -28.66
N CYS A 43 -27.37 6.21 -27.35
CA CYS A 43 -26.04 6.29 -26.77
C CYS A 43 -25.31 4.95 -26.94
N ILE A 44 -24.09 5.02 -27.47
CA ILE A 44 -23.12 3.94 -27.45
C ILE A 44 -22.10 4.29 -26.37
N CYS A 45 -21.98 3.39 -25.41
CA CYS A 45 -21.13 3.61 -24.25
C CYS A 45 -19.69 3.23 -24.57
N THR A 46 -18.76 4.00 -24.01
CA THR A 46 -17.37 3.57 -23.88
C THR A 46 -17.29 2.36 -22.96
N GLU A 47 -16.18 1.63 -23.01
CA GLU A 47 -15.94 0.55 -22.06
C GLU A 47 -16.03 1.04 -20.61
N GLY A 48 -16.44 0.15 -19.71
CA GLY A 48 -16.69 0.47 -18.30
C GLY A 48 -18.03 1.14 -18.00
N PHE A 49 -18.86 1.49 -19.00
CA PHE A 49 -20.15 2.14 -18.74
C PHE A 49 -21.35 1.40 -19.35
N TYR A 50 -22.52 1.60 -18.75
CA TYR A 50 -23.79 1.05 -19.23
C TYR A 50 -24.99 1.95 -18.92
N GLY A 51 -26.17 1.51 -19.37
CA GLY A 51 -27.43 2.25 -19.30
C GLY A 51 -27.78 2.94 -20.62
N SER A 52 -29.03 3.39 -20.75
CA SER A 52 -29.55 4.02 -21.96
C SER A 52 -28.85 5.34 -22.32
N ARG A 53 -28.15 5.95 -21.36
CA ARG A 53 -27.42 7.22 -21.48
C ARG A 53 -25.96 7.11 -21.01
N CYS A 54 -25.44 5.89 -20.82
CA CYS A 54 -24.08 5.63 -20.30
C CYS A 54 -23.82 6.28 -18.93
N GLN A 55 -24.88 6.38 -18.12
CA GLN A 55 -24.86 7.06 -16.82
C GLN A 55 -24.37 6.17 -15.68
N TYR A 56 -24.32 4.85 -15.89
CA TYR A 56 -23.90 3.91 -14.86
C TYR A 56 -22.53 3.36 -15.17
N ASP A 57 -21.73 3.31 -14.13
CA ASP A 57 -20.43 2.67 -14.11
C ASP A 57 -20.59 1.18 -13.90
N ARG A 58 -19.91 0.37 -14.72
CA ARG A 58 -19.89 -1.07 -14.56
C ARG A 58 -18.91 -1.40 -13.44
N ASP A 59 -19.42 -2.00 -12.38
CA ASP A 59 -18.55 -2.55 -11.35
C ASP A 59 -17.91 -3.85 -11.84
N GLU A 60 -16.68 -3.79 -12.33
CA GLU A 60 -15.95 -4.98 -12.76
C GLU A 60 -15.53 -5.87 -11.57
N CYS A 61 -15.43 -5.32 -10.37
CA CYS A 61 -15.09 -6.09 -9.16
C CYS A 61 -16.24 -6.99 -8.70
N ALA A 62 -17.48 -6.64 -9.04
CA ALA A 62 -18.65 -7.44 -8.71
C ALA A 62 -18.66 -8.84 -9.37
N THR A 63 -17.82 -9.07 -10.39
CA THR A 63 -17.70 -10.37 -11.07
C THR A 63 -16.26 -10.86 -10.99
N ASP A 64 -16.06 -12.06 -10.43
CA ASP A 64 -14.73 -12.71 -10.34
C ASP A 64 -13.63 -11.79 -9.78
N ASN A 65 -13.99 -10.85 -8.89
CA ASN A 65 -13.07 -9.87 -8.32
C ASN A 65 -12.29 -9.07 -9.40
N GLY A 66 -12.87 -8.82 -10.57
CA GLY A 66 -12.17 -8.21 -11.71
C GLY A 66 -10.99 -9.05 -12.25
N GLY A 67 -10.87 -10.30 -11.83
CA GLY A 67 -9.70 -11.15 -12.04
C GLY A 67 -8.46 -10.71 -11.26
N CYS A 68 -8.62 -9.92 -10.20
CA CYS A 68 -7.54 -9.55 -9.29
C CYS A 68 -7.21 -10.74 -8.37
N GLU A 69 -5.92 -10.98 -8.11
CA GLU A 69 -5.51 -12.05 -7.19
C GLU A 69 -5.94 -11.79 -5.75
N GLN A 70 -5.87 -10.52 -5.31
CA GLN A 70 -6.19 -10.12 -3.94
C GLN A 70 -7.36 -9.13 -3.92
N GLU A 71 -7.13 -7.83 -3.85
CA GLU A 71 -8.21 -6.84 -3.72
C GLU A 71 -8.54 -6.19 -5.07
N CYS A 72 -9.82 -6.06 -5.39
CA CYS A 72 -10.30 -5.27 -6.51
C CYS A 72 -10.97 -3.99 -6.04
N ARG A 73 -10.59 -2.86 -6.65
CA ARG A 73 -11.20 -1.56 -6.38
C ARG A 73 -11.84 -1.02 -7.65
N ASN A 74 -13.16 -0.91 -7.61
CA ASN A 74 -13.93 -0.31 -8.70
C ASN A 74 -13.67 1.20 -8.77
N THR A 75 -13.56 1.73 -9.98
CA THR A 75 -13.34 3.15 -10.26
C THR A 75 -14.26 3.63 -11.37
N LEU A 76 -14.42 4.94 -11.53
CA LEU A 76 -15.30 5.43 -12.59
C LEU A 76 -14.70 5.14 -13.97
N GLY A 77 -15.35 4.24 -14.72
CA GLY A 77 -15.03 3.81 -16.08
C GLY A 77 -14.04 2.65 -16.16
N SER A 78 -13.59 2.09 -15.04
CA SER A 78 -12.64 0.97 -14.99
C SER A 78 -12.48 0.44 -13.57
N TYR A 79 -11.47 -0.41 -13.35
CA TYR A 79 -11.12 -0.92 -12.03
C TYR A 79 -9.61 -1.04 -11.91
N MET A 80 -9.12 -1.23 -10.69
CA MET A 80 -7.73 -1.58 -10.45
C MET A 80 -7.61 -2.65 -9.39
N CYS A 81 -6.60 -3.51 -9.54
CA CYS A 81 -6.23 -4.47 -8.51
C CYS A 81 -5.26 -3.82 -7.52
N CYS A 82 -5.39 -4.21 -6.26
CA CYS A 82 -4.53 -3.81 -5.16
C CYS A 82 -4.03 -5.05 -4.43
N CYS A 83 -2.82 -4.96 -3.90
CA CYS A 83 -2.22 -6.02 -3.11
C CYS A 83 -2.20 -5.63 -1.64
N SER A 84 -2.33 -6.64 -0.79
CA SER A 84 -2.21 -6.55 0.65
C SER A 84 -0.82 -6.05 1.05
N GLN A 85 -0.68 -5.62 2.30
CA GLN A 85 0.61 -5.22 2.84
C GLN A 85 1.65 -6.34 2.69
N GLY A 86 2.88 -5.99 2.29
CA GLY A 86 3.96 -6.94 2.03
C GLY A 86 3.89 -7.61 0.65
N TYR A 87 2.96 -7.18 -0.21
CA TYR A 87 2.85 -7.67 -1.59
C TYR A 87 2.92 -6.52 -2.60
N LYS A 88 3.45 -6.83 -3.79
CA LYS A 88 3.59 -5.90 -4.89
C LYS A 88 2.80 -6.37 -6.11
N LEU A 89 2.11 -5.43 -6.75
CA LEU A 89 1.35 -5.70 -7.96
C LEU A 89 2.29 -6.08 -9.12
N GLY A 90 1.96 -7.19 -9.77
CA GLY A 90 2.66 -7.72 -10.93
C GLY A 90 2.51 -6.86 -12.18
N ALA A 91 3.30 -7.17 -13.20
CA ALA A 91 3.29 -6.44 -14.47
C ALA A 91 1.97 -6.62 -15.25
N ASP A 92 1.25 -7.71 -15.00
CA ASP A 92 -0.09 -7.97 -15.52
C ASP A 92 -1.18 -7.09 -14.87
N LYS A 93 -0.83 -6.34 -13.82
CA LYS A 93 -1.71 -5.49 -13.00
C LYS A 93 -2.81 -6.28 -12.28
N LYS A 94 -2.63 -7.59 -12.09
CA LYS A 94 -3.62 -8.49 -11.48
C LYS A 94 -3.02 -9.37 -10.40
N SER A 95 -1.82 -9.90 -10.64
CA SER A 95 -1.12 -10.77 -9.70
C SER A 95 -0.45 -9.97 -8.59
N CYS A 96 -0.28 -10.59 -7.42
CA CYS A 96 0.36 -10.01 -6.25
C CYS A 96 1.53 -10.89 -5.80
N HIS A 97 2.75 -10.35 -5.89
CA HIS A 97 3.95 -11.06 -5.50
C HIS A 97 4.40 -10.61 -4.12
N GLU A 98 4.71 -11.57 -3.25
CA GLU A 98 5.28 -11.30 -1.94
C GLU A 98 6.58 -10.50 -2.10
N VAL A 99 6.76 -9.50 -1.25
CA VAL A 99 8.00 -8.74 -1.14
C VAL A 99 8.85 -9.42 -0.08
N ASP A 100 10.03 -9.91 -0.46
CA ASP A 100 11.02 -10.39 0.50
C ASP A 100 11.81 -9.19 1.03
N GLU A 101 11.44 -8.69 2.21
CA GLU A 101 12.15 -7.57 2.83
C GLU A 101 13.54 -7.98 3.35
N CYS A 102 13.80 -9.27 3.57
CA CYS A 102 15.11 -9.76 4.00
C CYS A 102 16.13 -9.75 2.87
N ALA A 103 15.70 -9.83 1.61
CA ALA A 103 16.56 -9.75 0.45
C ALA A 103 17.28 -8.39 0.31
N ASP A 104 16.73 -7.32 0.90
CA ASP A 104 17.33 -5.99 0.89
C ASP A 104 17.89 -5.64 2.27
N HIS A 105 19.22 -5.47 2.36
CA HIS A 105 19.92 -5.09 3.58
C HIS A 105 19.49 -5.87 4.85
N ASN A 106 19.16 -7.17 4.68
CA ASN A 106 18.71 -8.04 5.78
C ASN A 106 17.48 -7.48 6.54
N GLY A 107 16.57 -6.77 5.84
CA GLY A 107 15.42 -6.11 6.45
C GLY A 107 15.77 -5.03 7.49
N GLY A 108 17.05 -4.63 7.56
CA GLY A 108 17.58 -3.79 8.63
C GLY A 108 17.69 -4.48 9.99
N CYS A 109 17.60 -5.81 10.04
CA CYS A 109 17.81 -6.59 11.26
C CYS A 109 19.29 -6.59 11.67
N SER A 110 19.57 -6.47 12.98
CA SER A 110 20.93 -6.55 13.50
C SER A 110 21.54 -7.95 13.37
N HIS A 111 20.71 -8.99 13.49
CA HIS A 111 21.11 -10.39 13.38
C HIS A 111 20.40 -11.07 12.21
N THR A 112 19.48 -12.00 12.45
CA THR A 112 18.85 -12.78 11.37
C THR A 112 17.52 -12.17 10.99
N CYS A 113 17.31 -11.91 9.70
CA CYS A 113 15.98 -11.62 9.16
C CYS A 113 15.29 -12.92 8.74
N VAL A 114 14.01 -13.04 9.06
CA VAL A 114 13.16 -14.16 8.63
C VAL A 114 11.98 -13.58 7.86
N ASN A 115 11.93 -13.88 6.56
CA ASN A 115 10.82 -13.48 5.71
C ASN A 115 9.57 -14.31 6.03
N THR A 116 8.40 -13.67 6.04
CA THR A 116 7.11 -14.28 6.38
C THR A 116 6.04 -13.80 5.39
N ALA A 117 4.95 -14.54 5.25
CA ALA A 117 3.89 -14.13 4.32
C ALA A 117 3.33 -12.74 4.67
N GLY A 118 3.63 -11.74 3.84
CA GLY A 118 3.19 -10.35 3.99
C GLY A 118 4.00 -9.49 4.97
N SER A 119 5.12 -10.00 5.51
CA SER A 119 5.99 -9.24 6.42
C SER A 119 7.33 -9.93 6.66
N TYR A 120 8.11 -9.44 7.62
CA TYR A 120 9.32 -10.10 8.09
C TYR A 120 9.51 -9.86 9.59
N GLU A 121 10.31 -10.71 10.21
CA GLU A 121 10.70 -10.54 11.61
C GLU A 121 12.21 -10.68 11.79
N CYS A 122 12.76 -9.89 12.72
CA CYS A 122 14.15 -10.01 13.13
C CYS A 122 14.27 -10.98 14.30
N ARG A 123 15.18 -11.95 14.19
CA ARG A 123 15.52 -12.90 15.25
C ARG A 123 16.93 -12.66 15.75
N CYS A 124 17.08 -12.68 17.06
CA CYS A 124 18.38 -12.56 17.72
C CYS A 124 19.05 -13.91 17.90
N LEU A 125 20.39 -13.90 17.88
CA LEU A 125 21.21 -15.02 18.34
C LEU A 125 20.86 -15.41 19.79
N PRO A 126 21.18 -16.64 20.21
CA PRO A 126 21.00 -17.07 21.61
C PRO A 126 21.57 -16.04 22.61
N ASP A 127 20.90 -15.93 23.76
CA ASP A 127 21.22 -15.00 24.86
C ASP A 127 21.11 -13.49 24.55
N HIS A 128 20.72 -13.12 23.33
CA HIS A 128 20.45 -11.72 22.96
C HIS A 128 18.95 -11.43 22.99
N ARG A 129 18.57 -10.21 23.35
CA ARG A 129 17.18 -9.77 23.41
C ARG A 129 16.86 -8.77 22.30
N LEU A 130 15.76 -8.99 21.58
CA LEU A 130 15.25 -8.03 20.60
C LEU A 130 14.72 -6.78 21.31
N LEU A 131 15.13 -5.61 20.85
CA LEU A 131 14.65 -4.32 21.36
C LEU A 131 13.23 -4.00 20.84
N PRO A 132 12.51 -3.04 21.46
CA PRO A 132 11.17 -2.64 21.03
C PRO A 132 11.09 -2.06 19.62
N ASP A 133 12.22 -1.70 19.02
CA ASP A 133 12.30 -1.30 17.60
C ASP A 133 12.08 -2.48 16.64
N GLY A 134 12.05 -3.72 17.16
CA GLY A 134 11.84 -4.94 16.39
C GLY A 134 13.01 -5.33 15.50
N ARG A 135 14.16 -4.66 15.62
CA ARG A 135 15.31 -4.84 14.70
C ARG A 135 16.64 -5.04 15.40
N THR A 136 16.85 -4.36 16.52
CA THR A 136 18.14 -4.33 17.20
C THR A 136 18.23 -5.41 18.27
N CYS A 137 19.33 -6.15 18.28
CA CYS A 137 19.57 -7.19 19.28
C CYS A 137 20.56 -6.70 20.34
N LEU A 138 20.09 -6.63 21.59
CA LEU A 138 20.93 -6.27 22.73
C LEU A 138 21.66 -7.53 23.24
N PRO A 139 22.99 -7.49 23.37
CA PRO A 139 23.73 -8.57 24.02
C PRO A 139 23.31 -8.75 25.48
N PRO A 140 23.51 -9.95 26.04
CA PRO A 140 23.27 -10.15 27.44
C PRO A 140 24.17 -9.20 28.25
N PRO A 141 23.69 -8.71 29.41
CA PRO A 141 24.53 -7.90 30.28
C PRO A 141 25.78 -8.72 30.65
N VAL A 142 26.95 -8.08 30.56
CA VAL A 142 28.29 -8.63 30.79
C VAL A 142 28.53 -9.25 32.19
N SER A 143 27.48 -9.49 32.98
CA SER A 143 27.52 -10.34 34.17
C SER A 143 27.35 -11.83 33.87
N SER A 144 26.95 -12.23 32.66
CA SER A 144 26.81 -13.64 32.26
C SER A 144 28.06 -14.19 31.56
N SER A 145 28.92 -13.34 31.00
CA SER A 145 30.32 -13.67 30.79
C SER A 145 31.08 -13.24 32.03
N VAL A 146 31.16 -14.12 33.03
CA VAL A 146 32.15 -13.97 34.11
C VAL A 146 33.53 -13.96 33.44
N ALA A 147 34.02 -12.76 33.10
CA ALA A 147 35.43 -12.50 33.22
C ALA A 147 35.70 -12.74 34.71
N ARG A 148 36.17 -13.95 35.01
CA ARG A 148 36.75 -14.24 36.31
C ARG A 148 37.67 -13.08 36.57
N VAL A 149 37.46 -12.36 37.66
CA VAL A 149 38.54 -11.60 38.29
C VAL A 149 39.51 -12.68 38.77
N SER A 150 40.24 -13.29 37.83
CA SER A 150 41.35 -14.19 38.10
C SER A 150 42.55 -13.30 38.28
N CYS A 151 43.33 -13.55 39.32
CA CYS A 151 44.56 -12.81 39.60
C CYS A 151 45.67 -13.06 38.53
N ASP A 152 45.35 -13.73 37.42
CA ASP A 152 46.26 -14.07 36.32
C ASP A 152 46.27 -13.03 35.19
N VAL A 153 45.38 -12.03 35.22
CA VAL A 153 45.39 -10.97 34.20
C VAL A 153 46.56 -10.01 34.48
N ARG A 154 47.62 -10.09 33.67
CA ARG A 154 48.72 -9.11 33.70
C ARG A 154 48.19 -7.72 33.38
N ASN A 155 47.89 -6.95 34.42
CA ASN A 155 47.30 -5.62 34.33
C ASN A 155 48.36 -4.54 34.06
N GLY A 156 49.15 -4.72 32.99
CA GLY A 156 50.12 -3.73 32.53
C GLY A 156 51.21 -3.30 33.53
N GLY A 157 51.39 -4.04 34.64
CA GLY A 157 52.35 -3.70 35.70
C GLY A 157 51.81 -2.80 36.83
N CYS A 158 50.50 -2.57 36.94
CA CYS A 158 49.91 -1.88 38.09
C CYS A 158 49.57 -2.87 39.21
N GLU A 159 50.12 -2.64 40.41
CA GLU A 159 49.93 -3.48 41.59
C GLU A 159 48.50 -3.39 42.15
N HIS A 160 47.69 -4.42 41.93
CA HIS A 160 46.53 -4.66 42.79
C HIS A 160 46.96 -5.63 43.88
N HIS A 161 47.04 -5.12 45.10
CA HIS A 161 47.40 -5.88 46.30
C HIS A 161 46.33 -6.95 46.56
N CYS A 162 46.61 -8.19 46.15
CA CYS A 162 45.78 -9.35 46.46
C CYS A 162 46.25 -9.92 47.79
N GLN A 163 45.44 -9.80 48.83
CA GLN A 163 45.70 -10.51 50.09
C GLN A 163 45.09 -11.91 49.99
N GLU A 164 45.95 -12.93 49.85
CA GLU A 164 45.57 -14.30 50.16
C GLU A 164 45.22 -14.37 51.65
N GLN A 165 43.95 -14.57 52.00
CA GLN A 165 43.65 -15.16 53.30
C GLN A 165 43.92 -16.66 53.20
N GLN A 166 45.12 -17.05 53.63
CA GLN A 166 45.42 -18.44 53.90
C GLN A 166 44.58 -18.94 55.09
N GLY A 167 43.61 -19.80 54.78
CA GLY A 167 43.41 -21.06 55.48
C GLY A 167 42.49 -21.10 56.71
N ARG A 168 41.71 -22.20 56.74
CA ARG A 168 40.99 -22.85 57.86
C ARG A 168 39.57 -22.37 58.18
#